data_AF-A0A6B1IPC7-F1
#
_entry.id   AF-A0A6B1IPC7-F1
#
_cell.length_a   1.000
_cell.length_b   1.000
_cell.length_c   1.000
_cell.angle_alpha   90.00
_cell.angle_beta   90.00
_cell.angle_gamma   90.00
#
_symmetry.space_group_name_H-M   'P 1'
#
loop_
_entity.id
_entity.type
_entity.pdbx_description
1 polymer ?
#
loop_
_entity_poly.entity_id
_entity_poly.type
_entity_poly.pdbx_seq_one_letter_code
_entity_poly.pdbx_strand_id
1 'polypeptide(L)'
;MAPAEDDISIDEKRVYAGSAGRTDAYVATGSGIVRVSLSADKIGAFDMVARDAARDAAVLARGEGSDLVAVATPDGLSVAAVGDDPDFALVDDEPTVAVGVAGGRDGVIVAREDGAVEHVEFEVSGTAVASTTQLGSVTDPRAVDGALVAGAEGVFQAGDGGLTDVGLDDARDVAGSGMPLAATGAGLYWLGNGWMTIREGVADAVAADGDGHAMAVVGGDLLVHADAGGEWGDEAWEAAELPVDEAVVALGYGPGVSVAVTDAGTLCVDAGDGWRHQVVGVRDVNGVALAVVE
;
A
#
# COMPACT_ATOMS: atom_id res chain seq x y z
N MET A 1 -28.10 42.08 29.45
CA MET A 1 -27.03 41.94 28.45
C MET A 1 -26.64 40.47 28.51
N ALA A 2 -27.28 39.65 27.68
CA ALA A 2 -26.99 38.22 27.59
C ALA A 2 -25.80 38.03 26.63
N PRO A 3 -24.87 37.10 26.87
CA PRO A 3 -23.87 36.77 25.87
C PRO A 3 -24.53 35.97 24.75
N ALA A 4 -24.16 36.29 23.52
CA ALA A 4 -24.59 35.59 22.32
C ALA A 4 -24.05 34.16 22.33
N GLU A 5 -24.93 33.21 22.02
CA GLU A 5 -24.59 31.86 21.65
C GLU A 5 -23.89 31.93 20.29
N ASP A 6 -22.62 31.51 20.22
CA ASP A 6 -21.94 31.31 18.94
C ASP A 6 -22.61 30.14 18.23
N ASP A 7 -23.48 30.50 17.30
CA ASP A 7 -24.22 29.64 16.40
C ASP A 7 -23.26 29.12 15.31
N ILE A 8 -22.45 28.10 15.66
CA ILE A 8 -21.72 27.32 14.67
C ILE A 8 -22.74 26.58 13.81
N SER A 9 -22.84 27.00 12.54
CA SER A 9 -23.83 26.50 11.60
C SER A 9 -23.78 24.96 11.47
N ILE A 10 -24.95 24.34 11.33
CA ILE A 10 -25.11 22.89 11.17
C ILE A 10 -24.32 22.32 9.96
N ASP A 11 -23.96 23.14 8.98
CA ASP A 11 -23.14 22.72 7.83
C ASP A 11 -21.65 22.55 8.19
N GLU A 12 -21.15 23.28 9.18
CA GLU A 12 -19.75 23.18 9.65
C GLU A 12 -19.54 22.02 10.64
N LYS A 13 -20.65 21.47 11.17
CA LYS A 13 -20.66 20.24 11.98
C LYS A 13 -20.81 18.94 11.15
N ARG A 14 -20.98 19.04 9.83
CA ARG A 14 -21.12 17.87 8.93
C ARG A 14 -19.83 17.50 8.20
N VAL A 15 -18.71 18.16 8.46
CA VAL A 15 -17.44 17.94 7.74
C VAL A 15 -16.52 16.88 8.40
N TYR A 16 -16.85 16.38 9.59
CA TYR A 16 -16.15 15.23 10.22
C TYR A 16 -17.07 14.09 10.64
N ALA A 17 -18.23 13.97 9.99
CA ALA A 17 -19.15 12.85 10.17
C ALA A 17 -19.52 12.25 8.82
N GLY A 18 -18.52 12.00 7.97
CA GLY A 18 -18.62 10.83 7.09
C GLY A 18 -18.61 9.64 8.03
N SER A 19 -19.64 8.80 8.01
CA SER A 19 -19.50 7.48 8.65
C SER A 19 -18.32 6.82 7.96
N ALA A 20 -17.16 6.76 8.62
CA ALA A 20 -16.05 6.00 8.08
C ALA A 20 -16.59 4.59 7.90
N GLY A 21 -16.78 4.20 6.64
CA GLY A 21 -17.14 2.85 6.26
C GLY A 21 -16.15 1.88 6.88
N ARG A 22 -16.50 0.61 6.92
CA ARG A 22 -15.53 -0.38 7.35
C ARG A 22 -14.39 -0.39 6.34
N THR A 23 -13.16 -0.34 6.80
CA THR A 23 -11.98 -0.56 5.96
C THR A 23 -11.40 -1.90 6.35
N ASP A 24 -11.18 -2.80 5.42
CA ASP A 24 -10.52 -4.07 5.71
C ASP A 24 -9.05 -3.98 5.28
N ALA A 25 -8.14 -4.34 6.19
CA ALA A 25 -6.72 -4.46 5.92
C ALA A 25 -6.36 -5.91 5.60
N TYR A 26 -5.78 -6.15 4.44
CA TYR A 26 -5.28 -7.46 4.01
C TYR A 26 -3.77 -7.50 4.21
N VAL A 27 -3.33 -8.20 5.25
CA VAL A 27 -1.91 -8.36 5.58
C VAL A 27 -1.39 -9.62 4.90
N ALA A 28 -0.46 -9.46 3.97
CA ALA A 28 0.24 -10.55 3.29
C ALA A 28 1.33 -11.12 4.20
N THR A 29 1.35 -12.44 4.39
CA THR A 29 2.27 -13.11 5.31
C THR A 29 2.79 -14.42 4.73
N GLY A 30 3.92 -14.90 5.25
CA GLY A 30 4.47 -16.22 4.90
C GLY A 30 3.54 -17.41 5.21
N SER A 31 2.44 -17.20 5.96
CA SER A 31 1.48 -18.25 6.33
C SER A 31 0.08 -18.07 5.73
N GLY A 32 -0.16 -17.02 4.93
CA GLY A 32 -1.50 -16.68 4.49
C GLY A 32 -1.77 -15.19 4.37
N ILE A 33 -3.05 -14.88 4.21
CA ILE A 33 -3.57 -13.51 4.26
C ILE A 33 -4.42 -13.38 5.52
N VAL A 34 -4.13 -12.37 6.32
CA VAL A 34 -5.00 -11.99 7.44
C VAL A 34 -5.76 -10.73 7.09
N ARG A 35 -7.09 -10.82 7.16
CA ARG A 35 -7.95 -9.66 7.07
C ARG A 35 -8.15 -9.09 8.46
N VAL A 36 -8.03 -7.77 8.61
CA VAL A 36 -8.31 -7.04 9.85
C VAL A 36 -9.33 -5.95 9.54
N SER A 37 -10.51 -6.01 10.14
CA SER A 37 -11.51 -4.97 9.97
C SER A 37 -11.17 -3.75 10.81
N LEU A 38 -11.23 -2.58 10.19
CA LEU A 38 -10.95 -1.27 10.77
C LEU A 38 -12.20 -0.40 10.68
N SER A 39 -12.41 0.44 11.69
CA SER A 39 -13.42 1.49 11.68
C SER A 39 -12.79 2.74 12.28
N ALA A 40 -12.33 3.64 11.41
CA ALA A 40 -11.40 4.72 11.78
C ALA A 40 -10.19 4.14 12.54
N ASP A 41 -9.90 4.62 13.75
CA ASP A 41 -8.80 4.16 14.61
C ASP A 41 -9.12 2.86 15.38
N LYS A 42 -10.32 2.29 15.21
CA LYS A 42 -10.71 1.06 15.92
C LYS A 42 -10.35 -0.17 15.11
N ILE A 43 -9.52 -1.02 15.73
CA ILE A 43 -9.20 -2.34 15.20
C ILE A 43 -10.26 -3.33 15.69
N GLY A 44 -10.95 -3.95 14.74
CA GLY A 44 -12.05 -4.88 14.93
C GLY A 44 -11.60 -6.35 14.90
N ALA A 45 -12.45 -7.19 14.31
CA ALA A 45 -12.14 -8.60 14.13
C ALA A 45 -11.02 -8.79 13.09
N PHE A 46 -10.25 -9.86 13.28
CA PHE A 46 -9.30 -10.31 12.28
C PHE A 46 -9.38 -11.82 12.11
N ASP A 47 -9.15 -12.27 10.89
CA ASP A 47 -9.30 -13.65 10.49
C ASP A 47 -8.34 -14.00 9.34
N MET A 48 -7.86 -15.25 9.35
CA MET A 48 -7.04 -15.78 8.26
C MET A 48 -7.96 -16.22 7.13
N VAL A 49 -8.01 -15.41 6.07
CA VAL A 49 -8.90 -15.57 4.92
C VAL A 49 -8.31 -16.45 3.82
N ALA A 50 -6.97 -16.54 3.76
CA ALA A 50 -6.26 -17.48 2.90
C ALA A 50 -5.08 -18.09 3.68
N ARG A 51 -4.67 -19.32 3.33
CA ARG A 51 -3.61 -20.07 4.03
C ARG A 51 -2.37 -20.34 3.19
N ASP A 52 -2.40 -19.96 1.92
CA ASP A 52 -1.26 -20.05 1.04
C ASP A 52 -0.37 -18.82 1.24
N ALA A 53 0.95 -19.00 1.20
CA ALA A 53 1.89 -17.93 1.48
C ALA A 53 1.68 -16.73 0.54
N ALA A 54 1.63 -15.54 1.10
CA ALA A 54 1.45 -14.29 0.36
C ALA A 54 2.71 -13.43 0.48
N ARG A 55 3.18 -12.92 -0.65
CA ARG A 55 4.36 -12.07 -0.78
C ARG A 55 4.01 -10.59 -0.82
N ASP A 56 2.84 -10.25 -1.34
CA ASP A 56 2.38 -8.87 -1.47
C ASP A 56 0.87 -8.84 -1.73
N ALA A 57 0.23 -7.69 -1.54
CA ALA A 57 -1.19 -7.49 -1.82
C ALA A 57 -1.49 -6.07 -2.32
N ALA A 58 -2.47 -5.95 -3.21
CA ALA A 58 -3.02 -4.69 -3.68
C ALA A 58 -4.53 -4.75 -3.77
N VAL A 59 -5.21 -3.60 -3.59
CA VAL A 59 -6.66 -3.49 -3.72
C VAL A 59 -6.99 -2.64 -4.94
N LEU A 60 -7.59 -3.26 -5.94
CA LEU A 60 -8.13 -2.58 -7.12
C LEU A 60 -9.56 -2.13 -6.83
N ALA A 61 -9.73 -0.83 -6.60
CA ALA A 61 -11.04 -0.20 -6.49
C ALA A 61 -11.79 -0.24 -7.82
N ARG A 62 -13.10 -0.53 -7.79
CA ARG A 62 -13.93 -0.66 -8.99
C ARG A 62 -15.15 0.26 -8.94
N GLY A 63 -15.48 0.85 -10.10
CA GLY A 63 -16.67 1.69 -10.23
C GLY A 63 -17.99 0.90 -10.30
N GLU A 64 -17.93 -0.37 -10.70
CA GLU A 64 -19.07 -1.30 -10.71
C GLU A 64 -18.62 -2.68 -10.20
N GLY A 65 -19.44 -3.32 -9.37
CA GLY A 65 -19.10 -4.59 -8.71
C GLY A 65 -18.26 -4.39 -7.45
N SER A 66 -17.84 -5.50 -6.84
CA SER A 66 -16.95 -5.47 -5.69
C SER A 66 -15.52 -5.17 -6.13
N ASP A 67 -14.81 -4.38 -5.32
CA ASP A 67 -13.36 -4.23 -5.39
C ASP A 67 -12.66 -5.60 -5.38
N LEU A 68 -11.45 -5.65 -5.93
CA LEU A 68 -10.64 -6.86 -5.94
C LEU A 68 -9.42 -6.71 -5.05
N VAL A 69 -9.14 -7.76 -4.28
CA VAL A 69 -7.83 -7.95 -3.67
C VAL A 69 -7.02 -8.85 -4.58
N ALA A 70 -5.87 -8.36 -5.04
CA ALA A 70 -4.88 -9.13 -5.80
C ALA A 70 -3.68 -9.40 -4.92
N VAL A 71 -3.13 -10.62 -4.99
CA VAL A 71 -2.13 -11.12 -4.06
C VAL A 71 -1.04 -11.83 -4.83
N ALA A 72 0.20 -11.39 -4.61
CA ALA A 72 1.37 -12.08 -5.10
C ALA A 72 1.62 -13.33 -4.26
N THR A 73 1.73 -14.50 -4.89
CA THR A 73 2.03 -15.76 -4.20
C THR A 73 3.16 -16.53 -4.90
N PRO A 74 3.83 -17.47 -4.21
CA PRO A 74 4.78 -18.37 -4.83
C PRO A 74 4.20 -19.23 -5.96
N ASP A 75 2.88 -19.40 -6.01
CA ASP A 75 2.21 -20.30 -6.95
C ASP A 75 1.49 -19.55 -8.10
N GLY A 76 1.46 -18.21 -8.07
CA GLY A 76 0.73 -17.41 -9.05
C GLY A 76 0.18 -16.10 -8.51
N LEU A 77 -0.56 -15.39 -9.36
CA LEU A 77 -1.43 -14.29 -8.95
C LEU A 77 -2.73 -14.88 -8.39
N SER A 78 -3.05 -14.59 -7.13
CA SER A 78 -4.30 -14.97 -6.49
C SER A 78 -5.20 -13.76 -6.31
N VAL A 79 -6.49 -13.89 -6.55
CA VAL A 79 -7.43 -12.78 -6.42
C VAL A 79 -8.71 -13.19 -5.71
N ALA A 80 -9.35 -12.24 -5.04
CA ALA A 80 -10.67 -12.39 -4.46
C ALA A 80 -11.47 -11.09 -4.58
N ALA A 81 -12.79 -11.20 -4.60
CA ALA A 81 -13.64 -10.04 -4.37
C ALA A 81 -13.55 -9.62 -2.90
N VAL A 82 -13.43 -8.31 -2.64
CA VAL A 82 -13.51 -7.73 -1.31
C VAL A 82 -14.87 -8.05 -0.69
N GLY A 83 -14.87 -8.49 0.57
CA GLY A 83 -16.10 -8.80 1.31
C GLY A 83 -15.84 -9.52 2.63
N ASP A 84 -16.92 -10.01 3.25
CA ASP A 84 -16.90 -10.69 4.56
C ASP A 84 -16.30 -12.10 4.54
N ASP A 85 -16.24 -12.74 3.38
CA ASP A 85 -15.66 -14.09 3.20
C ASP A 85 -15.02 -14.16 1.80
N PRO A 86 -13.86 -13.53 1.60
CA PRO A 86 -13.22 -13.45 0.28
C PRO A 86 -12.72 -14.83 -0.15
N ASP A 87 -13.14 -15.28 -1.32
CA ASP A 87 -12.74 -16.56 -1.91
C ASP A 87 -11.54 -16.35 -2.84
N PHE A 88 -10.34 -16.57 -2.31
CA PHE A 88 -9.09 -16.42 -3.06
C PHE A 88 -8.87 -17.57 -4.02
N ALA A 89 -8.65 -17.24 -5.29
CA ALA A 89 -8.35 -18.20 -6.33
C ALA A 89 -7.19 -17.73 -7.21
N LEU A 90 -6.31 -18.65 -7.57
CA LEU A 90 -5.27 -18.43 -8.58
C LEU A 90 -5.91 -18.16 -9.95
N VAL A 91 -5.40 -17.14 -10.63
CA VAL A 91 -5.78 -16.82 -12.02
C VAL A 91 -4.73 -17.24 -13.04
N ASP A 92 -3.53 -17.58 -12.57
CA ASP A 92 -2.43 -18.16 -13.33
C ASP A 92 -1.60 -19.09 -12.42
N ASP A 93 -0.54 -19.69 -12.98
CA ASP A 93 0.39 -20.59 -12.30
C ASP A 93 1.85 -20.08 -12.34
N GLU A 94 2.03 -18.75 -12.44
CA GLU A 94 3.32 -18.09 -12.61
C GLU A 94 3.76 -17.33 -11.34
N PRO A 95 4.80 -17.80 -10.61
CA PRO A 95 5.22 -17.24 -9.33
C PRO A 95 5.34 -15.71 -9.36
N THR A 96 4.62 -15.07 -8.44
CA THR A 96 4.50 -13.62 -8.37
C THR A 96 5.26 -13.10 -7.16
N VAL A 97 5.95 -11.97 -7.32
CA VAL A 97 6.74 -11.34 -6.24
C VAL A 97 6.02 -10.14 -5.66
N ALA A 98 5.53 -9.24 -6.52
CA ALA A 98 4.88 -8.01 -6.10
C ALA A 98 3.69 -7.67 -7.02
N VAL A 99 2.72 -6.96 -6.48
CA VAL A 99 1.51 -6.55 -7.20
C VAL A 99 1.06 -5.16 -6.75
N GLY A 100 0.73 -4.29 -7.69
CA GLY A 100 0.26 -2.93 -7.40
C GLY A 100 -0.85 -2.50 -8.36
N VAL A 101 -1.68 -1.55 -7.95
CA VAL A 101 -2.73 -0.99 -8.81
C VAL A 101 -2.09 -0.21 -9.95
N ALA A 102 -2.49 -0.50 -11.19
CA ALA A 102 -1.92 0.16 -12.36
C ALA A 102 -2.34 1.65 -12.38
N GLY A 103 -1.42 2.55 -12.02
CA GLY A 103 -1.71 3.98 -11.89
C GLY A 103 -2.40 4.58 -13.13
N GLY A 104 -3.65 5.03 -12.96
CA GLY A 104 -4.45 5.63 -14.05
C GLY A 104 -4.93 4.65 -15.13
N ARG A 105 -4.87 3.33 -14.89
CA ARG A 105 -5.36 2.27 -15.75
C ARG A 105 -6.29 1.34 -14.96
N ASP A 106 -7.13 0.60 -15.67
CA ASP A 106 -7.86 -0.53 -15.06
C ASP A 106 -6.88 -1.70 -14.84
N GLY A 107 -7.02 -2.44 -13.73
CA GLY A 107 -6.20 -3.63 -13.47
C GLY A 107 -4.97 -3.38 -12.58
N VAL A 108 -4.06 -4.35 -12.60
CA VAL A 108 -2.88 -4.37 -11.72
C VAL A 108 -1.61 -4.58 -12.53
N ILE A 109 -0.49 -4.03 -12.05
CA ILE A 109 0.84 -4.39 -12.51
C ILE A 109 1.35 -5.52 -11.62
N VAL A 110 1.91 -6.54 -12.26
CA VAL A 110 2.38 -7.78 -11.63
C VAL A 110 3.85 -7.95 -11.96
N ALA A 111 4.69 -8.13 -10.95
CA ALA A 111 6.09 -8.47 -11.12
C ALA A 111 6.33 -9.95 -10.76
N ARG A 112 6.83 -10.71 -11.72
CA ARG A 112 7.06 -12.16 -11.65
C ARG A 112 8.45 -12.47 -11.08
N GLU A 113 8.60 -13.68 -10.56
CA GLU A 113 9.87 -14.15 -9.99
C GLU A 113 10.99 -14.29 -11.04
N ASP A 114 10.64 -14.51 -12.30
CA ASP A 114 11.61 -14.54 -13.42
C ASP A 114 11.98 -13.14 -13.94
N GLY A 115 11.42 -12.09 -13.31
CA GLY A 115 11.61 -10.70 -13.65
C GLY A 115 10.61 -10.14 -14.65
N ALA A 116 9.71 -10.93 -15.24
CA ALA A 116 8.69 -10.39 -16.13
C ALA A 116 7.78 -9.40 -15.39
N VAL A 117 7.43 -8.30 -16.06
CA VAL A 117 6.45 -7.34 -15.54
C VAL A 117 5.29 -7.24 -16.52
N GLU A 118 4.09 -7.39 -15.99
CA GLU A 118 2.87 -7.54 -16.76
C GLU A 118 1.79 -6.61 -16.25
N HIS A 119 0.94 -6.14 -17.16
CA HIS A 119 -0.32 -5.48 -16.83
C HIS A 119 -1.44 -6.50 -16.99
N VAL A 120 -2.15 -6.78 -15.90
CA VAL A 120 -3.25 -7.74 -15.84
C VAL A 120 -4.56 -7.00 -15.64
N GLU A 121 -5.47 -7.15 -16.59
CA GLU A 121 -6.81 -6.58 -16.55
C GLU A 121 -7.83 -7.68 -16.22
N PHE A 122 -8.86 -7.32 -15.47
CA PHE A 122 -9.92 -8.24 -15.04
C PHE A 122 -11.24 -7.88 -15.69
N GLU A 123 -12.14 -8.86 -15.82
CA GLU A 123 -13.51 -8.61 -16.25
C GLU A 123 -14.23 -7.67 -15.28
N VAL A 124 -15.10 -6.80 -15.82
CA VAL A 124 -15.82 -5.74 -15.06
C VAL A 124 -16.56 -6.31 -13.84
N SER A 125 -17.10 -7.52 -13.96
CA SER A 125 -17.79 -8.21 -12.87
C SER A 125 -17.13 -9.56 -12.62
N GLY A 126 -16.46 -9.67 -11.48
CA GLY A 126 -15.82 -10.91 -11.04
C GLY A 126 -14.30 -10.85 -11.04
N THR A 127 -13.68 -12.02 -10.92
CA THR A 127 -12.24 -12.22 -10.69
C THR A 127 -11.50 -12.73 -11.92
N ALA A 128 -12.20 -13.00 -13.02
CA ALA A 128 -11.60 -13.55 -14.23
C ALA A 128 -10.69 -12.52 -14.90
N VAL A 129 -9.53 -12.98 -15.39
CA VAL A 129 -8.60 -12.18 -16.19
C VAL A 129 -9.21 -11.94 -17.57
N ALA A 130 -9.32 -10.67 -17.95
CA ALA A 130 -9.77 -10.24 -19.27
C ALA A 130 -8.58 -10.17 -20.24
N SER A 131 -7.44 -9.67 -19.79
CA SER A 131 -6.24 -9.52 -20.62
C SER A 131 -4.96 -9.52 -19.77
N THR A 132 -3.86 -9.98 -20.36
CA THR A 132 -2.52 -9.88 -19.80
C THR A 132 -1.59 -9.33 -20.88
N THR A 133 -0.85 -8.26 -20.56
CA THR A 133 0.10 -7.61 -21.46
C THR A 133 1.47 -7.51 -20.80
N GLN A 134 2.49 -8.14 -21.39
CA GLN A 134 3.86 -7.98 -20.92
C GLN A 134 4.39 -6.58 -21.23
N LEU A 135 4.88 -5.87 -20.20
CA LEU A 135 5.44 -4.52 -20.28
C LEU A 135 6.97 -4.52 -20.43
N GLY A 136 7.62 -5.57 -19.94
CA GLY A 136 9.08 -5.72 -19.99
C GLY A 136 9.57 -6.70 -18.93
N SER A 137 10.81 -6.47 -18.47
CA SER A 137 11.42 -7.24 -17.39
C SER A 137 12.26 -6.35 -16.48
N VAL A 138 12.28 -6.66 -15.19
CA VAL A 138 13.10 -6.06 -14.15
C VAL A 138 13.89 -7.17 -13.46
N THR A 139 15.19 -6.99 -13.27
CA THR A 139 16.00 -7.95 -12.50
C THR A 139 15.66 -7.85 -11.02
N ASP A 140 15.37 -9.00 -10.39
CA ASP A 140 15.02 -9.12 -8.97
C ASP A 140 13.99 -8.06 -8.53
N PRO A 141 12.76 -8.09 -9.08
CA PRO A 141 11.71 -7.14 -8.69
C PRO A 141 11.32 -7.34 -7.23
N ARG A 142 10.91 -6.28 -6.55
CA ARG A 142 10.67 -6.28 -5.10
C ARG A 142 9.34 -5.67 -4.68
N ALA A 143 8.90 -4.61 -5.35
CA ALA A 143 7.65 -3.91 -5.03
C ALA A 143 7.04 -3.28 -6.28
N VAL A 144 5.73 -3.08 -6.26
CA VAL A 144 4.97 -2.39 -7.31
C VAL A 144 3.93 -1.49 -6.65
N ASP A 145 3.93 -0.21 -6.99
CA ASP A 145 2.83 0.70 -6.63
C ASP A 145 2.62 1.75 -7.74
N GLY A 146 1.35 1.99 -8.06
CA GLY A 146 0.96 2.84 -9.17
C GLY A 146 1.59 2.38 -10.49
N ALA A 147 2.42 3.23 -11.07
CA ALA A 147 3.16 2.93 -12.30
C ALA A 147 4.63 2.58 -12.05
N LEU A 148 5.06 2.45 -10.78
CA LEU A 148 6.45 2.21 -10.43
C LEU A 148 6.69 0.74 -10.07
N VAL A 149 7.87 0.26 -10.43
CA VAL A 149 8.37 -1.07 -10.09
C VAL A 149 9.75 -0.91 -9.47
N ALA A 150 9.91 -1.37 -8.23
CA ALA A 150 11.20 -1.45 -7.55
C ALA A 150 11.91 -2.75 -7.92
N GLY A 151 13.21 -2.68 -8.20
CA GLY A 151 14.06 -3.86 -8.36
C GLY A 151 15.49 -3.60 -7.92
N ALA A 152 16.33 -4.64 -7.98
CA ALA A 152 17.73 -4.54 -7.56
C ALA A 152 18.52 -3.49 -8.34
N GLU A 153 18.20 -3.28 -9.62
CA GLU A 153 18.90 -2.32 -10.51
C GLU A 153 18.37 -0.88 -10.40
N GLY A 154 17.31 -0.63 -9.60
CA GLY A 154 16.71 0.68 -9.44
C GLY A 154 15.19 0.67 -9.62
N VAL A 155 14.65 1.82 -10.00
CA VAL A 155 13.20 2.04 -10.19
C VAL A 155 12.87 2.09 -11.68
N PHE A 156 11.81 1.41 -12.05
CA PHE A 156 11.28 1.39 -13.42
C PHE A 156 9.86 1.97 -13.43
N GLN A 157 9.52 2.68 -14.49
CA GLN A 157 8.18 3.20 -14.72
C GLN A 157 7.48 2.46 -15.86
N ALA A 158 6.31 1.91 -15.56
CA ALA A 158 5.40 1.31 -16.51
C ALA A 158 4.58 2.38 -17.26
N GLY A 159 4.51 2.25 -18.59
CA GLY A 159 3.66 3.08 -19.43
C GLY A 159 3.19 2.35 -20.68
N ASP A 160 2.53 3.07 -21.60
CA ASP A 160 1.97 2.47 -22.83
C ASP A 160 3.02 1.84 -23.74
N GLY A 161 4.28 2.29 -23.65
CA GLY A 161 5.41 1.79 -24.42
C GLY A 161 6.17 0.64 -23.74
N GLY A 162 5.71 0.16 -22.59
CA GLY A 162 6.42 -0.80 -21.74
C GLY A 162 7.14 -0.16 -20.55
N LEU A 163 8.20 -0.80 -20.09
CA LEU A 163 9.02 -0.32 -18.96
C LEU A 163 10.11 0.66 -19.38
N THR A 164 10.30 1.70 -18.57
CA THR A 164 11.40 2.67 -18.69
C THR A 164 12.18 2.70 -17.38
N ASP A 165 13.49 2.50 -17.43
CA ASP A 165 14.39 2.74 -16.28
C ASP A 165 14.40 4.25 -15.94
N VAL A 166 14.07 4.57 -14.69
CA VAL A 166 14.05 5.95 -14.17
C VAL A 166 15.16 6.22 -13.14
N GLY A 167 16.09 5.29 -12.95
CA GLY A 167 17.30 5.46 -12.15
C GLY A 167 17.22 4.89 -10.73
N LEU A 168 18.11 5.38 -9.86
CA LEU A 168 18.46 4.79 -8.56
C LEU A 168 19.16 3.42 -8.69
N ASP A 169 19.37 2.75 -7.55
CA ASP A 169 19.98 1.43 -7.41
C ASP A 169 19.46 0.84 -6.09
N ASP A 170 19.43 -0.49 -5.96
CA ASP A 170 18.89 -1.21 -4.80
C ASP A 170 17.53 -0.68 -4.33
N ALA A 171 16.59 -0.45 -5.25
CA ALA A 171 15.23 -0.04 -4.88
C ALA A 171 14.54 -1.19 -4.14
N ARG A 172 13.94 -0.89 -2.99
CA ARG A 172 13.30 -1.88 -2.10
C ARG A 172 11.79 -1.76 -2.13
N ASP A 173 11.32 -0.53 -2.16
CA ASP A 173 9.89 -0.21 -2.16
C ASP A 173 9.64 1.11 -2.91
N VAL A 174 8.42 1.31 -3.39
CA VAL A 174 8.00 2.48 -4.17
C VAL A 174 6.59 2.89 -3.80
N ALA A 175 6.32 4.20 -3.86
CA ALA A 175 4.96 4.73 -3.83
C ALA A 175 4.72 5.53 -5.13
N GLY A 176 3.77 5.07 -5.94
CA GLY A 176 3.46 5.63 -7.25
C GLY A 176 2.25 6.57 -7.26
N SER A 177 1.47 6.58 -6.17
CA SER A 177 0.30 7.46 -6.03
C SER A 177 0.74 8.87 -5.60
N GLY A 178 0.36 9.89 -6.38
CA GLY A 178 0.71 11.29 -6.09
C GLY A 178 2.16 11.62 -6.43
N MET A 179 2.93 12.09 -5.44
CA MET A 179 4.37 12.32 -5.60
C MET A 179 5.10 10.98 -5.63
N PRO A 180 5.84 10.63 -6.70
CA PRO A 180 6.57 9.38 -6.74
C PRO A 180 7.67 9.32 -5.68
N LEU A 181 7.68 8.26 -4.89
CA LEU A 181 8.68 8.00 -3.85
C LEU A 181 9.38 6.67 -4.07
N ALA A 182 10.63 6.58 -3.60
CA ALA A 182 11.40 5.35 -3.63
C ALA A 182 12.21 5.18 -2.35
N ALA A 183 12.10 4.00 -1.74
CA ALA A 183 12.95 3.53 -0.66
C ALA A 183 14.06 2.66 -1.25
N THR A 184 15.31 2.94 -0.93
CA THR A 184 16.47 2.18 -1.41
C THR A 184 17.43 1.81 -0.28
N GLY A 185 18.40 0.95 -0.58
CA GLY A 185 19.50 0.67 0.35
C GLY A 185 20.36 1.88 0.74
N ALA A 186 20.25 3.02 0.05
CA ALA A 186 21.05 4.21 0.30
C ALA A 186 20.24 5.40 0.86
N GLY A 187 18.92 5.45 0.63
CA GLY A 187 18.09 6.57 1.08
C GLY A 187 16.63 6.45 0.71
N LEU A 188 15.88 7.44 1.19
CA LEU A 188 14.52 7.76 0.74
C LEU A 188 14.59 8.90 -0.27
N TYR A 189 13.86 8.78 -1.38
CA TYR A 189 13.90 9.73 -2.50
C TYR A 189 12.49 10.10 -2.97
N TRP A 190 12.36 11.30 -3.54
CA TRP A 190 11.17 11.73 -4.28
C TRP A 190 11.53 12.16 -5.71
N LEU A 191 10.59 12.02 -6.65
CA LEU A 191 10.83 12.34 -8.06
C LEU A 191 10.42 13.77 -8.41
N GLY A 192 11.39 14.67 -8.51
CA GLY A 192 11.22 16.03 -9.04
C GLY A 192 11.77 16.18 -10.46
N ASN A 193 12.80 17.01 -10.65
CA ASN A 193 13.57 17.08 -11.90
C ASN A 193 14.62 15.95 -11.99
N GLY A 194 14.24 14.75 -11.60
CA GLY A 194 15.12 13.65 -11.21
C GLY A 194 14.92 13.27 -9.74
N TRP A 195 15.53 12.17 -9.32
CA TRP A 195 15.44 11.71 -7.92
C TRP A 195 16.19 12.67 -6.99
N MET A 196 15.45 13.19 -6.02
CA MET A 196 15.93 14.08 -4.98
C MET A 196 15.98 13.31 -3.67
N THR A 197 17.11 13.34 -2.96
CA THR A 197 17.23 12.70 -1.66
C THR A 197 16.39 13.43 -0.63
N ILE A 198 15.53 12.69 0.06
CA ILE A 198 14.85 13.13 1.28
C ILE A 198 15.82 12.93 2.44
N ARG A 199 16.24 11.68 2.64
CA ARG A 199 17.08 11.28 3.77
C ARG A 199 18.02 10.15 3.34
N GLU A 200 19.27 10.22 3.76
CA GLU A 200 20.24 9.14 3.58
C GLU A 200 20.07 8.07 4.66
N GLY A 201 20.36 6.82 4.31
CA GLY A 201 20.19 5.65 5.19
C GLY A 201 19.41 4.55 4.50
N VAL A 202 19.47 3.33 5.04
CA VAL A 202 18.68 2.22 4.50
C VAL A 202 17.20 2.54 4.66
N ALA A 203 16.48 2.69 3.56
CA ALA A 203 15.03 2.86 3.54
C ALA A 203 14.40 1.54 3.07
N ASP A 204 13.56 0.95 3.90
CA ASP A 204 13.05 -0.42 3.69
C ASP A 204 11.62 -0.45 3.15
N ALA A 205 10.79 0.56 3.48
CA ALA A 205 9.39 0.64 3.04
C ALA A 205 8.98 2.09 2.81
N VAL A 206 8.05 2.32 1.89
CA VAL A 206 7.42 3.62 1.63
C VAL A 206 5.99 3.45 1.12
N ALA A 207 5.07 4.24 1.63
CA ALA A 207 3.68 4.28 1.13
C ALA A 207 3.21 5.74 1.04
N ALA A 208 2.29 6.04 0.13
CA ALA A 208 1.66 7.34 0.00
C ALA A 208 0.17 7.21 -0.32
N ASP A 209 -0.62 8.20 0.08
CA ASP A 209 -2.06 8.23 -0.19
C ASP A 209 -2.43 8.89 -1.53
N GLY A 210 -1.46 9.54 -2.17
CA GLY A 210 -1.64 10.29 -3.42
C GLY A 210 -2.05 11.75 -3.25
N ASP A 211 -2.46 12.16 -2.05
CA ASP A 211 -2.91 13.51 -1.71
C ASP A 211 -1.84 14.30 -0.92
N GLY A 212 -0.63 13.75 -0.84
CA GLY A 212 0.54 14.39 -0.26
C GLY A 212 0.90 13.89 1.13
N HIS A 213 0.20 12.89 1.68
CA HIS A 213 0.64 12.21 2.89
C HIS A 213 1.46 10.98 2.51
N ALA A 214 2.53 10.73 3.27
CA ALA A 214 3.37 9.56 3.07
C ALA A 214 3.99 9.04 4.37
N MET A 215 4.32 7.75 4.38
CA MET A 215 5.07 7.09 5.44
C MET A 215 6.29 6.42 4.84
N ALA A 216 7.38 6.36 5.60
CA ALA A 216 8.57 5.61 5.23
C ALA A 216 9.25 5.01 6.46
N VAL A 217 9.95 3.88 6.27
CA VAL A 217 10.83 3.30 7.27
C VAL A 217 12.28 3.53 6.84
N VAL A 218 13.03 4.32 7.61
CA VAL A 218 14.43 4.65 7.31
C VAL A 218 15.28 4.37 8.55
N GLY A 219 16.26 3.47 8.43
CA GLY A 219 17.11 3.08 9.55
C GLY A 219 16.37 2.41 10.71
N GLY A 220 15.16 1.90 10.47
CA GLY A 220 14.25 1.34 11.48
C GLY A 220 13.28 2.36 12.08
N ASP A 221 13.43 3.66 11.80
CA ASP A 221 12.52 4.69 12.29
C ASP A 221 11.36 4.89 11.32
N LEU A 222 10.14 4.98 11.87
CA LEU A 222 8.94 5.37 11.11
C LEU A 222 8.93 6.89 10.94
N LEU A 223 8.85 7.34 9.69
CA LEU A 223 8.76 8.74 9.30
C LEU A 223 7.41 9.01 8.66
N VAL A 224 6.84 10.17 8.96
CA VAL A 224 5.56 10.63 8.42
C VAL A 224 5.75 11.98 7.75
N HIS A 225 5.24 12.09 6.54
CA HIS A 225 5.01 13.33 5.84
C HIS A 225 3.51 13.62 5.88
N ALA A 226 3.14 14.71 6.55
CA ALA A 226 1.75 15.02 6.89
C ALA A 226 1.17 16.20 6.09
N ASP A 227 1.94 16.79 5.17
CA ASP A 227 1.57 18.05 4.52
C ASP A 227 1.25 17.88 3.02
N ALA A 228 0.00 18.12 2.64
CA ALA A 228 -0.42 18.18 1.24
C ALA A 228 0.21 19.36 0.43
N GLY A 229 0.97 20.25 1.08
CA GLY A 229 1.46 21.54 0.58
C GLY A 229 2.72 21.54 -0.30
N GLY A 230 3.35 20.40 -0.57
CA GLY A 230 4.26 20.24 -1.72
C GLY A 230 5.76 20.39 -1.48
N GLU A 231 6.22 20.52 -0.23
CA GLU A 231 7.65 20.36 0.09
C GLU A 231 7.95 18.90 0.41
N TRP A 232 8.98 18.33 -0.21
CA TRP A 232 9.35 16.90 -0.06
C TRP A 232 10.78 16.73 0.47
N GLY A 233 11.42 17.80 0.92
CA GLY A 233 12.74 17.75 1.56
C GLY A 233 12.70 17.07 2.92
N ASP A 234 13.88 16.78 3.48
CA ASP A 234 14.06 16.15 4.79
C ASP A 234 13.24 16.82 5.91
N GLU A 235 13.14 18.14 5.86
CA GLU A 235 12.44 19.00 6.82
C GLU A 235 10.93 18.79 6.87
N ALA A 236 10.34 18.19 5.83
CA ALA A 236 8.91 17.91 5.74
C ALA A 236 8.53 16.55 6.37
N TRP A 237 9.52 15.79 6.86
CA TRP A 237 9.33 14.46 7.43
C TRP A 237 9.63 14.45 8.93
N GLU A 238 8.64 14.03 9.72
CA GLU A 238 8.76 13.91 11.18
C GLU A 238 8.83 12.43 11.59
N ALA A 239 9.59 12.14 12.64
CA ALA A 239 9.59 10.80 13.22
C ALA A 239 8.30 10.56 14.01
N ALA A 240 7.69 9.40 13.81
CA ALA A 240 6.51 8.96 14.54
C ALA A 240 6.86 7.80 15.49
N GLU A 241 6.47 7.92 16.75
CA GLU A 241 6.61 6.84 17.73
C GLU A 241 5.36 5.95 17.72
N LEU A 242 5.56 4.66 17.46
CA LEU A 242 4.50 3.66 17.63
C LEU A 242 4.30 3.34 19.12
N PRO A 243 3.09 2.90 19.52
CA PRO A 243 2.82 2.48 20.89
C PRO A 243 3.45 1.12 21.26
N VAL A 244 4.38 0.62 20.44
CA VAL A 244 5.11 -0.64 20.56
C VAL A 244 6.57 -0.44 20.15
N ASP A 245 7.47 -1.20 20.76
CA ASP A 245 8.92 -1.21 20.47
C ASP A 245 9.25 -2.41 19.56
N GLU A 246 8.76 -2.34 18.31
CA GLU A 246 8.83 -3.41 17.31
C GLU A 246 9.17 -2.79 15.94
N ALA A 247 9.88 -3.53 15.09
CA ALA A 247 10.32 -3.02 13.79
C ALA A 247 9.15 -2.98 12.81
N VAL A 248 8.92 -1.84 12.16
CA VAL A 248 7.91 -1.70 11.10
C VAL A 248 8.44 -2.30 9.81
N VAL A 249 7.64 -3.13 9.15
CA VAL A 249 8.03 -3.84 7.92
C VAL A 249 7.05 -3.67 6.76
N ALA A 250 5.83 -3.20 7.02
CA ALA A 250 4.85 -2.90 5.97
C ALA A 250 4.05 -1.65 6.32
N LEU A 251 3.73 -0.86 5.30
CA LEU A 251 2.99 0.40 5.39
C LEU A 251 1.81 0.37 4.42
N GLY A 252 0.72 1.05 4.78
CA GLY A 252 -0.43 1.16 3.87
C GLY A 252 -1.31 2.35 4.22
N TYR A 253 -2.03 2.83 3.20
CA TYR A 253 -3.00 3.91 3.32
C TYR A 253 -4.39 3.44 2.87
N GLY A 254 -5.40 3.92 3.58
CA GLY A 254 -6.80 3.78 3.24
C GLY A 254 -7.52 5.09 3.57
N PRO A 255 -8.80 5.23 3.22
CA PRO A 255 -9.49 6.51 3.37
C PRO A 255 -9.50 7.00 4.83
N GLY A 256 -8.68 8.03 5.09
CA GLY A 256 -8.52 8.63 6.41
C GLY A 256 -7.81 7.76 7.44
N VAL A 257 -7.10 6.70 7.04
CA VAL A 257 -6.34 5.84 7.94
C VAL A 257 -4.94 5.53 7.41
N SER A 258 -3.96 5.60 8.30
CA SER A 258 -2.57 5.15 8.09
C SER A 258 -2.37 3.84 8.83
N VAL A 259 -1.75 2.86 8.18
CA VAL A 259 -1.45 1.55 8.78
C VAL A 259 0.04 1.26 8.71
N ALA A 260 0.58 0.77 9.83
CA ALA A 260 1.92 0.20 9.93
C ALA A 260 1.80 -1.20 10.51
N VAL A 261 2.52 -2.17 9.96
CA VAL A 261 2.56 -3.55 10.48
C VAL A 261 4.00 -3.90 10.85
N THR A 262 4.16 -4.49 12.02
CA THR A 262 5.47 -4.85 12.58
C THR A 262 5.89 -6.27 12.21
N ASP A 263 7.18 -6.56 12.31
CA ASP A 263 7.76 -7.90 12.10
C ASP A 263 7.21 -8.96 13.07
N ALA A 264 6.79 -8.52 14.26
CA ALA A 264 6.14 -9.33 15.28
C ALA A 264 4.63 -9.55 15.03
N GLY A 265 4.07 -8.99 13.96
CA GLY A 265 2.67 -9.16 13.58
C GLY A 265 1.71 -8.30 14.41
N THR A 266 2.15 -7.13 14.83
CA THR A 266 1.29 -6.08 15.40
C THR A 266 0.83 -5.16 14.29
N LEU A 267 -0.49 -4.97 14.16
CA LEU A 267 -1.05 -3.95 13.30
C LEU A 267 -1.26 -2.67 14.12
N CYS A 268 -0.69 -1.56 13.63
CA CYS A 268 -0.87 -0.22 14.14
C CYS A 268 -1.71 0.60 13.15
N VAL A 269 -2.68 1.37 13.65
CA VAL A 269 -3.54 2.25 12.85
C VAL A 269 -3.60 3.65 13.45
N ASP A 270 -3.55 4.67 12.62
CA ASP A 270 -3.81 6.07 12.98
C ASP A 270 -4.87 6.65 12.04
N ALA A 271 -5.86 7.34 12.62
CA ALA A 271 -6.92 8.05 11.90
C ALA A 271 -6.91 9.57 12.18
N GLY A 272 -5.78 10.11 12.66
CA GLY A 272 -5.56 11.52 12.96
C GLY A 272 -5.53 11.87 14.45
N ASP A 273 -5.87 10.91 15.33
CA ASP A 273 -5.87 11.07 16.80
C ASP A 273 -4.74 10.27 17.49
N GLY A 274 -3.81 9.74 16.70
CA GLY A 274 -2.65 8.98 17.14
C GLY A 274 -2.82 7.46 17.03
N TRP A 275 -1.68 6.77 17.06
CA TRP A 275 -1.57 5.33 16.83
C TRP A 275 -2.29 4.47 17.88
N ARG A 276 -3.12 3.54 17.40
CA ARG A 276 -3.67 2.40 18.12
C ARG A 276 -3.03 1.12 17.60
N HIS A 277 -3.03 0.05 18.40
CA HIS A 277 -2.44 -1.22 17.97
C HIS A 277 -3.25 -2.42 18.42
N GLN A 278 -3.08 -3.52 17.71
CA GLN A 278 -3.59 -4.83 18.05
C GLN A 278 -2.58 -5.89 17.57
N VAL A 279 -2.22 -6.80 18.46
CA VAL A 279 -1.43 -7.98 18.07
C VAL A 279 -2.34 -8.92 17.30
N VAL A 280 -2.00 -9.16 16.03
CA VAL A 280 -2.69 -10.09 15.13
C VAL A 280 -2.01 -11.47 15.18
N GLY A 281 -0.73 -11.52 15.56
CA GLY A 281 0.00 -12.76 15.84
C GLY A 281 0.50 -13.47 14.59
N VAL A 282 0.67 -12.73 13.50
CA VAL A 282 1.26 -13.21 12.24
C VAL A 282 2.78 -13.06 12.24
N ARG A 283 3.45 -13.75 11.32
CA ARG A 283 4.91 -13.67 11.11
C ARG A 283 5.19 -13.56 9.63
N ASP A 284 6.42 -13.15 9.32
CA ASP A 284 6.88 -13.00 7.94
C ASP A 284 5.91 -12.10 7.14
N VAL A 285 5.61 -10.93 7.72
CA VAL A 285 4.74 -9.91 7.10
C VAL A 285 5.49 -9.31 5.92
N ASN A 286 4.85 -9.31 4.75
CA ASN A 286 5.47 -8.88 3.50
C ASN A 286 4.77 -7.68 2.85
N GLY A 287 3.53 -7.36 3.25
CA GLY A 287 2.78 -6.23 2.70
C GLY A 287 1.43 -6.04 3.37
N VAL A 288 0.80 -4.88 3.15
CA VAL A 288 -0.56 -4.59 3.61
C VAL A 288 -1.30 -3.73 2.59
N ALA A 289 -2.53 -4.11 2.26
CA ALA A 289 -3.42 -3.33 1.40
C ALA A 289 -4.75 -3.04 2.09
N LEU A 290 -5.35 -1.89 1.81
CA LEU A 290 -6.58 -1.44 2.44
C LEU A 290 -7.72 -1.35 1.43
N ALA A 291 -8.87 -1.94 1.78
CA ALA A 291 -10.08 -1.89 0.97
C ALA A 291 -11.22 -1.23 1.75
N VAL A 292 -11.99 -0.36 1.08
CA VAL A 292 -13.26 0.12 1.63
C VAL A 292 -14.30 -0.97 1.44
N VAL A 293 -15.08 -1.23 2.48
CA VAL A 293 -16.23 -2.13 2.40
C VAL A 293 -17.50 -1.32 2.62
N GLU A 294 -18.36 -1.33 1.60
CA GLU A 294 -19.71 -0.74 1.63
C GLU A 294 -20.75 -1.63 2.32
#